data_AF-A0A0C2NEQ4-F1
#
_entry.id   AF-A0A0C2NEQ4-F1
#
_cell.length_a   1.000
_cell.length_b   1.000
_cell.length_c   1.000
_cell.angle_alpha   90.00
_cell.angle_beta   90.00
_cell.angle_gamma   90.00
#
_symmetry.space_group_name_H-M   'P 1'
#
loop_
_entity.id
_entity.type
_entity.pdbx_description
1 polymer ?
#
loop_
_entity_poly.entity_id
_entity_poly.type
_entity_poly.pdbx_seq_one_letter_code
_entity_poly.pdbx_strand_id
1 'polypeptide(L)'
;MLWPLDDEYVSNQEEIFDYYLNSKFEDEKDKIKAVVNFITHFSYINNPQADEAFLKHLPVQLSDEFNELITSGITVGVYKEMEILFLDVVTFIFRNLNTINDYFALRFRDMFFKFIETTRTIPAFNPDNLMDSIMCYVSHDSNKVFFINKKVMLSFYSFFKVPSLSSTEKFLIICRSVYSLDSNNCFLLSRRALTDTVTQIMSKFIEGREISVKMLVIVFRLLHRLRILDEVEFDVTQLYDLSVSTFLRHISTKKYSTFLDDISKILTSVLNGSKNTLHINSIDKLIIFAAIFSYDISSKLKKVLNGDGKFEMTKNKKQRIYIIYFTLVSLPLIVQYTNKWIIKFLRELHNLFQKYFEENPIQNLIIEDQFTLLQYYIKSMITLNIPISGHDDRLFLGFFRRLFRYRSLSNIYLTTEIHSLYLASNLLSNISLSSALIKTIRAITRNKFHRFLHNLINALRDDMYTHKLNSERKLFMYEDLKCNHFSIIDEDLINNVFECCESNLITDYSSQSNFYRSKNDDSKIYSKILSRIVYSFNEYNYLYKETSDYYSRMLGEYLCSSLGIYFDQDNPDSYWESMSSFEIFEEIYICIKPINLTLIKLFILIYEQKFIFGDINSRITEINVV
;
A
#
# COMPACT_ATOMS: atom_id res chain seq x y z
N MET A 1 -55.30 -38.44 -9.71
CA MET A 1 -54.53 -38.05 -10.91
C MET A 1 -53.10 -38.48 -10.69
N LEU A 2 -52.72 -39.62 -11.26
CA LEU A 2 -51.31 -40.02 -11.38
C LEU A 2 -50.74 -39.16 -12.51
N TRP A 3 -49.83 -38.25 -12.18
CA TRP A 3 -49.03 -37.61 -13.22
C TRP A 3 -48.24 -38.71 -13.93
N PRO A 4 -48.19 -38.74 -15.27
CA PRO A 4 -47.34 -39.70 -15.96
C PRO A 4 -45.93 -39.58 -15.40
N LEU A 5 -45.34 -40.72 -15.02
CA LEU A 5 -43.93 -40.77 -14.66
C LEU A 5 -43.16 -40.19 -15.85
N ASP A 6 -42.33 -39.20 -15.58
CA ASP A 6 -41.53 -38.53 -16.60
C ASP A 6 -40.69 -39.58 -17.31
N ASP A 7 -40.78 -39.68 -18.64
CA ASP A 7 -40.04 -40.69 -19.43
C ASP A 7 -38.52 -40.61 -19.15
N GLU A 8 -38.04 -39.40 -18.79
CA GLU A 8 -36.66 -39.15 -18.36
C GLU A 8 -36.30 -39.89 -17.06
N TYR A 9 -37.21 -39.99 -16.10
CA TYR A 9 -36.96 -40.73 -14.86
C TYR A 9 -36.79 -42.23 -15.12
N VAL A 10 -37.65 -42.80 -15.96
CA VAL A 10 -37.58 -44.22 -16.33
C VAL A 10 -36.27 -44.52 -17.06
N SER A 11 -35.92 -43.71 -18.06
CA SER A 11 -34.65 -43.83 -18.78
C SER A 11 -33.43 -43.75 -17.86
N ASN A 12 -33.42 -42.84 -16.89
CA ASN A 12 -32.33 -42.74 -15.92
C ASN A 12 -32.23 -43.97 -15.01
N GLN A 13 -33.34 -44.61 -14.63
CA GLN A 13 -33.31 -45.84 -13.84
C GLN A 13 -32.81 -47.03 -14.65
N GLU A 14 -33.18 -47.12 -15.94
CA GLU A 14 -32.67 -48.14 -16.85
C GLU A 14 -31.14 -48.02 -17.02
N GLU A 15 -30.62 -46.82 -17.23
CA GLU A 15 -29.17 -46.59 -17.34
C GLU A 15 -28.40 -46.92 -16.05
N ILE A 16 -28.98 -46.63 -14.87
CA ILE A 16 -28.41 -47.05 -13.58
C ILE A 16 -28.37 -48.57 -13.44
N PHE A 17 -29.46 -49.23 -13.83
CA PHE A 17 -29.55 -50.69 -13.77
C PHE A 17 -28.58 -51.37 -14.74
N ASP A 18 -28.48 -50.85 -15.96
CA ASP A 18 -27.56 -51.36 -16.99
C ASP A 18 -26.11 -51.20 -16.54
N TYR A 19 -25.74 -50.06 -15.95
CA TYR A 19 -24.42 -49.89 -15.35
C TYR A 19 -24.14 -50.88 -14.22
N TYR A 20 -25.11 -51.12 -13.35
CA TYR A 20 -24.98 -52.11 -12.27
C TYR A 20 -24.77 -53.54 -12.81
N LEU A 21 -25.47 -53.93 -13.87
CA LEU A 21 -25.26 -55.25 -14.48
C LEU A 21 -23.90 -55.33 -15.18
N ASN A 22 -23.57 -54.32 -15.99
CA ASN A 22 -22.38 -54.34 -16.83
C ASN A 22 -21.07 -54.16 -16.05
N SER A 23 -21.11 -53.47 -14.90
CA SER A 23 -19.96 -53.35 -13.98
C SER A 23 -19.54 -54.69 -13.36
N LYS A 24 -20.40 -55.72 -13.40
CA LYS A 24 -20.13 -57.06 -12.85
C LYS A 24 -19.62 -58.08 -13.86
N PHE A 25 -19.49 -57.73 -15.14
CA PHE A 25 -18.96 -58.67 -16.13
C PHE A 25 -17.53 -59.12 -15.79
N GLU A 26 -17.05 -60.21 -16.39
CA GLU A 26 -15.68 -60.65 -16.18
C GLU A 26 -14.69 -59.86 -17.05
N ASP A 27 -15.09 -59.50 -18.29
CA ASP A 27 -14.25 -58.76 -19.24
C ASP A 27 -14.03 -57.30 -18.79
N GLU A 28 -12.75 -56.89 -18.78
CA GLU A 28 -12.30 -55.55 -18.39
C GLU A 28 -12.78 -54.48 -19.38
N LYS A 29 -12.83 -54.82 -20.68
CA LYS A 29 -13.29 -53.90 -21.72
C LYS A 29 -14.76 -53.53 -21.56
N ASP A 30 -15.59 -54.51 -21.20
CA ASP A 30 -17.01 -54.29 -20.96
C ASP A 30 -17.25 -53.42 -19.72
N LYS A 31 -16.44 -53.59 -18.66
CA LYS A 31 -16.47 -52.71 -17.47
C LYS A 31 -16.09 -51.27 -17.80
N ILE A 32 -15.00 -51.08 -18.53
CA ILE A 32 -14.55 -49.75 -18.97
C ILE A 32 -15.64 -49.08 -19.80
N LYS A 33 -16.21 -49.82 -20.76
CA LYS A 33 -17.31 -49.32 -21.59
C LYS A 33 -18.54 -48.94 -20.76
N ALA A 34 -18.90 -49.73 -19.76
CA ALA A 34 -20.00 -49.42 -18.84
C ALA A 34 -19.76 -48.12 -18.08
N VAL A 35 -18.55 -47.91 -17.56
CA VAL A 35 -18.16 -46.68 -16.85
C VAL A 35 -18.21 -45.47 -17.78
N VAL A 36 -17.68 -45.58 -18.99
CA VAL A 36 -17.69 -44.50 -20.00
C VAL A 36 -19.12 -44.12 -20.39
N ASN A 37 -19.96 -45.12 -20.67
CA ASN A 37 -21.37 -44.89 -21.03
C ASN A 37 -22.11 -44.19 -19.89
N PHE A 38 -21.91 -44.65 -18.65
CA PHE A 38 -22.55 -44.07 -17.48
C PHE A 38 -22.13 -42.61 -17.25
N ILE A 39 -20.82 -42.33 -17.29
CA ILE A 39 -20.30 -40.96 -17.18
C ILE A 39 -20.88 -40.08 -18.30
N THR A 40 -20.93 -40.59 -19.53
CA THR A 40 -21.44 -39.83 -20.69
C THR A 40 -22.90 -39.43 -20.47
N HIS A 41 -23.75 -40.38 -20.09
CA HIS A 41 -25.17 -40.16 -19.85
C HIS A 41 -25.43 -39.18 -18.70
N PHE A 42 -24.76 -39.38 -17.57
CA PHE A 42 -25.03 -38.60 -16.36
C PHE A 42 -24.21 -37.33 -16.21
N SER A 43 -23.16 -37.09 -17.02
CA SER A 43 -22.19 -35.98 -16.85
C SER A 43 -22.80 -34.59 -16.63
N TYR A 44 -23.93 -34.30 -17.29
CA TYR A 44 -24.65 -33.02 -17.18
C TYR A 44 -25.92 -33.09 -16.34
N ILE A 45 -26.26 -34.25 -15.79
CA ILE A 45 -27.46 -34.49 -14.98
C ILE A 45 -27.06 -34.58 -13.51
N ASN A 46 -27.64 -33.74 -12.66
CA ASN A 46 -27.48 -33.85 -11.21
C ASN A 46 -28.50 -34.87 -10.66
N ASN A 47 -28.10 -36.12 -10.54
CA ASN A 47 -28.95 -37.21 -10.07
C ASN A 47 -28.27 -37.92 -8.88
N PRO A 48 -28.66 -37.59 -7.62
CA PRO A 48 -28.03 -38.16 -6.43
C PRO A 48 -28.02 -39.69 -6.40
N GLN A 49 -29.05 -40.35 -6.94
CA GLN A 49 -29.12 -41.81 -6.99
C GLN A 49 -28.12 -42.38 -7.99
N ALA A 50 -27.96 -41.75 -9.15
CA ALA A 50 -26.95 -42.13 -10.12
C ALA A 50 -25.54 -41.96 -9.54
N ASP A 51 -25.29 -40.87 -8.83
CA ASP A 51 -23.97 -40.60 -8.23
C ASP A 51 -23.65 -41.57 -7.08
N GLU A 52 -24.63 -41.94 -6.25
CA GLU A 52 -24.48 -43.01 -5.25
C GLU A 52 -24.24 -44.38 -5.93
N ALA A 53 -25.02 -44.70 -6.96
CA ALA A 53 -24.88 -45.95 -7.70
C ALA A 53 -23.51 -46.07 -8.35
N PHE A 54 -22.99 -44.98 -8.93
CA PHE A 54 -21.66 -44.93 -9.52
C PHE A 54 -20.57 -45.28 -8.49
N LEU A 55 -20.57 -44.62 -7.32
CA LEU A 55 -19.55 -44.86 -6.30
C LEU A 55 -19.66 -46.28 -5.72
N LYS A 56 -20.87 -46.76 -5.52
CA LYS A 56 -21.14 -48.09 -4.93
C LYS A 56 -20.78 -49.23 -5.87
N HIS A 57 -20.90 -49.01 -7.18
CA HIS A 57 -20.75 -50.05 -8.20
C HIS A 57 -19.57 -49.84 -9.14
N LEU A 58 -18.69 -48.87 -8.85
CA LEU A 58 -17.43 -48.75 -9.59
C LEU A 58 -16.63 -50.06 -9.48
N PRO A 59 -16.24 -50.69 -10.60
CA PRO A 59 -15.54 -51.97 -10.56
C PRO A 59 -14.25 -51.88 -9.74
N VAL A 60 -14.11 -52.78 -8.76
CA VAL A 60 -12.93 -52.80 -7.87
C VAL A 60 -11.64 -53.02 -8.66
N GLN A 61 -11.66 -53.90 -9.68
CA GLN A 61 -10.48 -54.14 -10.52
C GLN A 61 -10.02 -52.86 -11.23
N LEU A 62 -10.95 -52.07 -11.76
CA LEU A 62 -10.64 -50.80 -12.42
C LEU A 62 -10.05 -49.78 -11.43
N SER A 63 -10.58 -49.74 -10.20
CA SER A 63 -10.00 -48.90 -9.15
C SER A 63 -8.59 -49.35 -8.75
N ASP A 64 -8.31 -50.64 -8.77
CA ASP A 64 -6.99 -51.18 -8.45
C ASP A 64 -5.99 -50.92 -9.59
N GLU A 65 -6.43 -51.02 -10.85
CA GLU A 65 -5.67 -50.62 -12.04
C GLU A 65 -5.33 -49.13 -12.02
N PHE A 66 -6.26 -48.25 -11.63
CA PHE A 66 -5.93 -46.83 -11.43
C PHE A 66 -4.86 -46.63 -10.36
N ASN A 67 -4.92 -47.38 -9.26
CA ASN A 67 -3.92 -47.30 -8.21
C ASN A 67 -2.56 -47.86 -8.66
N GLU A 68 -2.54 -48.93 -9.46
CA GLU A 68 -1.34 -49.47 -10.10
C GLU A 68 -0.73 -48.48 -11.10
N LEU A 69 -1.56 -47.83 -11.92
CA LEU A 69 -1.15 -46.75 -12.83
C LEU A 69 -0.44 -45.62 -12.06
N ILE A 70 -1.01 -45.20 -10.94
CA ILE A 70 -0.46 -44.11 -10.10
C ILE A 70 0.85 -44.53 -9.40
N THR A 71 0.93 -45.76 -8.91
CA THR A 71 2.06 -46.24 -8.10
C THR A 71 3.24 -46.75 -8.92
N SER A 72 3.00 -47.37 -10.07
CA SER A 72 4.05 -47.92 -10.93
C SER A 72 4.80 -46.83 -11.68
N GLY A 73 4.14 -45.72 -12.05
CA GLY A 73 4.73 -44.63 -12.84
C GLY A 73 5.18 -45.08 -14.25
N ILE A 74 4.77 -46.27 -14.71
CA ILE A 74 5.19 -46.85 -15.98
C ILE A 74 4.31 -46.32 -17.12
N THR A 75 4.90 -45.53 -18.03
CA THR A 75 4.22 -45.02 -19.23
C THR A 75 4.35 -46.01 -20.41
N VAL A 76 3.64 -47.13 -20.38
CA VAL A 76 3.41 -47.93 -21.61
C VAL A 76 2.25 -47.30 -22.37
N GLY A 77 2.31 -47.25 -23.71
CA GLY A 77 1.33 -46.53 -24.55
C GLY A 77 -0.14 -46.94 -24.34
N VAL A 78 -0.39 -48.17 -23.88
CA VAL A 78 -1.71 -48.71 -23.51
C VAL A 78 -2.34 -47.93 -22.33
N TYR A 79 -1.53 -47.33 -21.46
CA TYR A 79 -2.03 -46.62 -20.28
C TYR A 79 -2.64 -45.24 -20.58
N LYS A 80 -2.50 -44.69 -21.79
CA LYS A 80 -3.06 -43.36 -22.10
C LYS A 80 -4.58 -43.32 -22.03
N GLU A 81 -5.24 -44.36 -22.52
CA GLU A 81 -6.71 -44.47 -22.45
C GLU A 81 -7.16 -44.60 -20.99
N MET A 82 -6.40 -45.35 -20.19
CA MET A 82 -6.65 -45.51 -18.75
C MET A 82 -6.41 -44.20 -17.97
N GLU A 83 -5.40 -43.41 -18.34
CA GLU A 83 -5.15 -42.09 -17.76
C GLU A 83 -6.30 -41.11 -18.05
N ILE A 84 -6.83 -41.11 -19.28
CA ILE A 84 -7.98 -40.28 -19.66
C ILE A 84 -9.22 -40.73 -18.90
N LEU A 85 -9.50 -42.04 -18.89
CA LEU A 85 -10.62 -42.62 -18.16
C LEU A 85 -10.55 -42.29 -16.67
N PHE A 86 -9.37 -42.36 -16.07
CA PHE A 86 -9.16 -41.98 -14.67
C PHE A 86 -9.55 -40.52 -14.43
N LEU A 87 -9.13 -39.60 -15.30
CA LEU A 87 -9.48 -38.18 -15.19
C LEU A 87 -10.98 -37.93 -15.44
N ASP A 88 -11.63 -38.69 -16.32
CA ASP A 88 -13.08 -38.63 -16.55
C ASP A 88 -13.85 -39.11 -15.31
N VAL A 89 -13.39 -40.19 -14.67
CA VAL A 89 -13.95 -40.68 -13.40
C VAL A 89 -13.80 -39.63 -12.29
N VAL A 90 -12.61 -39.02 -12.15
CA VAL A 90 -12.40 -37.94 -11.17
C VAL A 90 -13.30 -36.74 -11.47
N THR A 91 -13.40 -36.34 -12.73
CA THR A 91 -14.29 -35.25 -13.18
C THR A 91 -15.73 -35.56 -12.79
N PHE A 92 -16.19 -36.77 -13.06
CA PHE A 92 -17.54 -37.21 -12.72
C PHE A 92 -17.80 -37.19 -11.20
N ILE A 93 -16.87 -37.70 -10.39
CA ILE A 93 -17.02 -37.73 -8.93
C ILE A 93 -17.03 -36.31 -8.34
N PHE A 94 -16.17 -35.42 -8.83
CA PHE A 94 -15.99 -34.08 -8.26
C PHE A 94 -17.13 -33.10 -8.62
N ARG A 95 -17.91 -33.37 -9.67
CA ARG A 95 -19.01 -32.49 -10.10
C ARG A 95 -20.17 -32.43 -9.09
N ASN A 96 -20.34 -33.45 -8.24
CA ASN A 96 -21.46 -33.53 -7.31
C ASN A 96 -21.07 -33.18 -5.86
N LEU A 97 -21.88 -32.35 -5.22
CA LEU A 97 -21.76 -32.00 -3.81
C LEU A 97 -22.20 -33.12 -2.86
N ASN A 98 -23.09 -34.02 -3.29
CA ASN A 98 -23.63 -35.11 -2.46
C ASN A 98 -22.57 -36.15 -2.08
N THR A 99 -21.54 -36.29 -2.92
CA THR A 99 -20.48 -37.30 -2.78
C THR A 99 -19.25 -36.77 -2.05
N ILE A 100 -19.21 -35.48 -1.69
CA ILE A 100 -18.02 -34.81 -1.14
C ILE A 100 -17.44 -35.52 0.10
N ASN A 101 -18.32 -36.04 0.96
CA ASN A 101 -17.93 -36.71 2.21
C ASN A 101 -17.94 -38.23 2.10
N ASP A 102 -18.24 -38.79 0.93
CA ASP A 102 -18.22 -40.23 0.72
C ASP A 102 -16.78 -40.76 0.81
N TYR A 103 -16.59 -41.86 1.55
CA TYR A 103 -15.26 -42.46 1.78
C TYR A 103 -14.56 -42.83 0.46
N PHE A 104 -15.33 -43.29 -0.53
CA PHE A 104 -14.80 -43.67 -1.84
C PHE A 104 -14.39 -42.44 -2.65
N ALA A 105 -15.19 -41.36 -2.63
CA ALA A 105 -14.81 -40.09 -3.24
C ALA A 105 -13.51 -39.51 -2.62
N LEU A 106 -13.33 -39.63 -1.30
CA LEU A 106 -12.09 -39.24 -0.63
C LEU A 106 -10.88 -40.07 -1.08
N ARG A 107 -11.05 -41.38 -1.34
CA ARG A 107 -10.01 -42.24 -1.92
C ARG A 107 -9.62 -41.74 -3.32
N PHE A 108 -10.60 -41.38 -4.15
CA PHE A 108 -10.34 -40.82 -5.49
C PHE A 108 -9.66 -39.45 -5.44
N ARG A 109 -9.98 -38.61 -4.46
CA ARG A 109 -9.26 -37.36 -4.21
C ARG A 109 -7.77 -37.61 -3.94
N ASP A 110 -7.45 -38.59 -3.09
CA ASP A 110 -6.07 -38.91 -2.76
C ASP A 110 -5.33 -39.54 -3.94
N MET A 111 -6.00 -40.40 -4.72
CA MET A 111 -5.49 -40.95 -5.98
C MET A 111 -5.22 -39.84 -7.01
N PHE A 112 -6.17 -38.92 -7.19
CA PHE A 112 -6.03 -37.79 -8.11
C PHE A 112 -4.83 -36.93 -7.76
N PHE A 113 -4.63 -36.61 -6.48
CA PHE A 113 -3.48 -35.83 -6.05
C PHE A 113 -2.16 -36.55 -6.35
N LYS A 114 -2.06 -37.85 -6.00
CA LYS A 114 -0.86 -38.64 -6.30
C LYS A 114 -0.59 -38.70 -7.80
N PHE A 115 -1.65 -38.91 -8.59
CA PHE A 115 -1.58 -38.95 -10.05
C PHE A 115 -0.91 -37.68 -10.60
N ILE A 116 -1.45 -36.50 -10.31
CA ILE A 116 -0.89 -35.23 -10.83
C ILE A 116 0.47 -34.85 -10.23
N GLU A 117 0.92 -35.52 -9.16
CA GLU A 117 2.26 -35.34 -8.58
C GLU A 117 3.32 -36.25 -9.22
N THR A 118 2.97 -37.48 -9.60
CA THR A 118 3.94 -38.48 -10.09
C THR A 118 4.03 -38.55 -11.62
N THR A 119 2.96 -38.23 -12.36
CA THR A 119 2.90 -38.51 -13.79
C THR A 119 3.38 -37.36 -14.69
N ARG A 120 3.79 -37.73 -15.90
CA ARG A 120 4.17 -36.78 -16.96
C ARG A 120 2.92 -36.18 -17.59
N THR A 121 3.05 -34.97 -18.12
CA THR A 121 1.95 -34.22 -18.73
C THR A 121 1.19 -35.04 -19.78
N ILE A 122 -0.15 -35.02 -19.75
CA ILE A 122 -1.02 -35.66 -20.75
C ILE A 122 -1.49 -34.59 -21.74
N PRO A 123 -0.90 -34.49 -22.94
CA PRO A 123 -1.22 -33.39 -23.86
C PRO A 123 -2.61 -33.50 -24.49
N ALA A 124 -3.21 -34.69 -24.49
CA ALA A 124 -4.48 -34.97 -25.15
C ALA A 124 -5.71 -34.64 -24.29
N PHE A 125 -5.55 -34.44 -22.98
CA PHE A 125 -6.67 -34.20 -22.08
C PHE A 125 -7.00 -32.70 -21.99
N ASN A 126 -8.26 -32.34 -22.20
CA ASN A 126 -8.74 -30.98 -21.97
C ASN A 126 -9.12 -30.78 -20.49
N PRO A 127 -8.38 -29.98 -19.71
CA PRO A 127 -8.65 -29.81 -18.28
C PRO A 127 -9.90 -28.99 -17.96
N ASP A 128 -10.60 -28.41 -18.94
CA ASP A 128 -11.69 -27.47 -18.67
C ASP A 128 -12.86 -28.12 -17.90
N ASN A 129 -13.30 -29.35 -18.23
CA ASN A 129 -14.38 -30.03 -17.51
C ASN A 129 -13.97 -30.44 -16.08
N LEU A 130 -12.73 -30.90 -15.94
CA LEU A 130 -12.14 -31.22 -14.64
C LEU A 130 -12.04 -29.98 -13.76
N MET A 131 -11.70 -28.82 -14.34
CA MET A 131 -11.66 -27.53 -13.66
C MET A 131 -13.03 -27.14 -13.07
N ASP A 132 -14.13 -27.30 -13.82
CA ASP A 132 -15.49 -27.05 -13.29
C ASP A 132 -15.82 -27.98 -12.15
N SER A 133 -15.46 -29.25 -12.29
CA SER A 133 -15.71 -30.27 -11.26
C SER A 133 -14.91 -30.00 -9.99
N ILE A 134 -13.63 -29.60 -10.12
CA ILE A 134 -12.82 -29.14 -8.98
C ILE A 134 -13.46 -27.93 -8.32
N MET A 135 -14.01 -26.98 -9.09
CA MET A 135 -14.69 -25.81 -8.54
C MET A 135 -15.90 -26.20 -7.67
N CYS A 136 -16.70 -27.18 -8.10
CA CYS A 136 -17.76 -27.76 -7.28
C CYS A 136 -17.20 -28.43 -6.02
N TYR A 137 -16.19 -29.29 -6.17
CA TYR A 137 -15.60 -30.05 -5.07
C TYR A 137 -15.00 -29.16 -3.98
N VAL A 138 -14.31 -28.09 -4.36
CA VAL A 138 -13.68 -27.15 -3.43
C VAL A 138 -14.63 -26.08 -2.90
N SER A 139 -15.93 -26.17 -3.19
CA SER A 139 -16.94 -25.35 -2.51
C SER A 139 -17.02 -25.66 -1.00
N HIS A 140 -16.65 -26.88 -0.59
CA HIS A 140 -16.56 -27.29 0.80
C HIS A 140 -15.17 -27.00 1.41
N ASP A 141 -15.14 -26.40 2.59
CA ASP A 141 -13.89 -25.90 3.19
C ASP A 141 -12.90 -27.00 3.59
N SER A 142 -13.36 -28.19 3.98
CA SER A 142 -12.46 -29.33 4.27
C SER A 142 -11.66 -29.75 3.04
N ASN A 143 -12.25 -29.66 1.85
CA ASN A 143 -11.58 -29.92 0.58
C ASN A 143 -10.61 -28.80 0.23
N LYS A 144 -10.95 -27.53 0.50
CA LYS A 144 -10.00 -26.42 0.34
C LYS A 144 -8.75 -26.64 1.20
N VAL A 145 -8.92 -27.03 2.47
CA VAL A 145 -7.81 -27.37 3.38
C VAL A 145 -6.93 -28.46 2.79
N PHE A 146 -7.52 -29.55 2.28
CA PHE A 146 -6.76 -30.61 1.61
C PHE A 146 -5.97 -30.05 0.41
N PHE A 147 -6.63 -29.29 -0.46
CA PHE A 147 -6.02 -28.73 -1.66
C PHE A 147 -4.84 -27.81 -1.34
N ILE A 148 -4.95 -27.00 -0.28
CA ILE A 148 -3.90 -26.12 0.21
C ILE A 148 -2.74 -26.93 0.81
N ASN A 149 -3.03 -27.82 1.76
CA ASN A 149 -2.00 -28.61 2.46
C ASN A 149 -1.25 -29.58 1.54
N LYS A 150 -1.91 -30.05 0.48
CA LYS A 150 -1.33 -30.93 -0.53
C LYS A 150 -0.86 -30.18 -1.76
N LYS A 151 -0.78 -28.83 -1.76
CA LYS A 151 -0.30 -28.02 -2.90
C LYS A 151 -0.94 -28.42 -4.25
N VAL A 152 -2.21 -28.87 -4.24
CA VAL A 152 -2.86 -29.53 -5.38
C VAL A 152 -2.90 -28.62 -6.60
N MET A 153 -3.19 -27.33 -6.41
CA MET A 153 -3.25 -26.36 -7.52
C MET A 153 -1.88 -26.15 -8.20
N LEU A 154 -0.78 -26.29 -7.47
CA LEU A 154 0.57 -26.19 -8.03
C LEU A 154 0.93 -27.42 -8.85
N SER A 155 0.61 -28.61 -8.34
CA SER A 155 0.77 -29.86 -9.09
C SER A 155 -0.10 -29.85 -10.34
N PHE A 156 -1.36 -29.41 -10.22
CA PHE A 156 -2.30 -29.27 -11.33
C PHE A 156 -1.73 -28.38 -12.44
N TYR A 157 -1.23 -27.19 -12.09
CA TYR A 157 -0.63 -26.28 -13.07
C TYR A 157 0.58 -26.92 -13.79
N SER A 158 1.42 -27.61 -13.02
CA SER A 158 2.64 -28.25 -13.54
C SER A 158 2.30 -29.42 -14.47
N PHE A 159 1.25 -30.16 -14.14
CA PHE A 159 0.80 -31.35 -14.85
C PHE A 159 0.12 -31.01 -16.18
N PHE A 160 -0.86 -30.11 -16.16
CA PHE A 160 -1.63 -29.79 -17.38
C PHE A 160 -0.97 -28.74 -18.28
N LYS A 161 0.05 -28.02 -17.79
CA LYS A 161 0.72 -26.92 -18.53
C LYS A 161 -0.29 -26.00 -19.23
N VAL A 162 -1.30 -25.54 -18.48
CA VAL A 162 -2.49 -24.81 -18.96
C VAL A 162 -2.15 -23.88 -20.15
N PRO A 163 -2.46 -24.28 -21.40
CA PRO A 163 -1.83 -23.71 -22.60
C PRO A 163 -2.56 -22.49 -23.17
N SER A 164 -3.85 -22.32 -22.84
CA SER A 164 -4.71 -21.28 -23.40
C SER A 164 -4.99 -20.14 -22.41
N LEU A 165 -5.32 -18.95 -22.93
CA LEU A 165 -5.70 -17.79 -22.11
C LEU A 165 -7.02 -18.03 -21.35
N SER A 166 -8.00 -18.68 -21.97
CA SER A 166 -9.30 -18.99 -21.34
C SER A 166 -9.14 -19.97 -20.18
N SER A 167 -8.42 -21.07 -20.40
CA SER A 167 -8.13 -22.04 -19.33
C SER A 167 -7.24 -21.43 -18.25
N THR A 168 -6.39 -20.45 -18.57
CA THR A 168 -5.62 -19.70 -17.57
C THR A 168 -6.52 -18.89 -16.64
N GLU A 169 -7.50 -18.14 -17.15
CA GLU A 169 -8.41 -17.38 -16.28
C GLU A 169 -9.27 -18.32 -15.43
N LYS A 170 -9.80 -19.40 -16.03
CA LYS A 170 -10.56 -20.43 -15.32
C LYS A 170 -9.74 -21.06 -14.19
N PHE A 171 -8.49 -21.43 -14.47
CA PHE A 171 -7.56 -21.93 -13.47
C PHE A 171 -7.32 -20.93 -12.32
N LEU A 172 -7.17 -19.64 -12.62
CA LEU A 172 -6.99 -18.61 -11.59
C LEU A 172 -8.26 -18.39 -10.75
N ILE A 173 -9.45 -18.52 -11.34
CA ILE A 173 -10.72 -18.50 -10.60
C ILE A 173 -10.76 -19.65 -9.60
N ILE A 174 -10.40 -20.86 -10.01
CA ILE A 174 -10.35 -22.03 -9.12
C ILE A 174 -9.31 -21.83 -8.02
N CYS A 175 -8.12 -21.31 -8.36
CA CYS A 175 -7.12 -20.94 -7.35
C CYS A 175 -7.72 -19.98 -6.32
N ARG A 176 -8.36 -18.89 -6.76
CA ARG A 176 -9.00 -17.94 -5.84
C ARG A 176 -10.05 -18.63 -4.95
N SER A 177 -10.84 -19.56 -5.49
CA SER A 177 -11.82 -20.35 -4.73
C SER A 177 -11.15 -21.23 -3.66
N VAL A 178 -10.13 -22.01 -4.04
CA VAL A 178 -9.35 -22.85 -3.11
C VAL A 178 -8.73 -22.01 -1.99
N TYR A 179 -8.07 -20.90 -2.35
CA TYR A 179 -7.40 -20.00 -1.42
C TYR A 179 -8.35 -18.97 -0.77
N SER A 180 -9.68 -19.14 -0.92
CA SER A 180 -10.70 -18.35 -0.21
C SER A 180 -11.19 -18.98 1.10
N LEU A 181 -10.45 -19.94 1.66
CA LEU A 181 -10.74 -20.65 2.93
C LEU A 181 -11.25 -19.74 4.07
N ASP A 182 -12.29 -20.12 4.78
CA ASP A 182 -12.78 -19.34 5.92
C ASP A 182 -11.72 -19.23 7.05
N SER A 183 -11.68 -18.09 7.74
CA SER A 183 -10.73 -17.87 8.83
C SER A 183 -10.87 -18.86 9.98
N ASN A 184 -12.07 -19.39 10.20
CA ASN A 184 -12.34 -20.41 11.20
C ASN A 184 -11.59 -21.71 10.92
N ASN A 185 -11.28 -22.01 9.65
CA ASN A 185 -10.58 -23.24 9.25
C ASN A 185 -9.04 -23.07 9.16
N CYS A 186 -8.51 -21.91 9.59
CA CYS A 186 -7.08 -21.62 9.51
C CYS A 186 -6.20 -22.59 10.31
N PHE A 187 -6.70 -23.12 11.43
CA PHE A 187 -5.97 -24.05 12.30
C PHE A 187 -5.73 -25.42 11.65
N LEU A 188 -6.49 -25.77 10.60
CA LEU A 188 -6.32 -26.99 9.84
C LEU A 188 -5.19 -26.90 8.80
N LEU A 189 -4.64 -25.70 8.58
CA LEU A 189 -3.56 -25.50 7.62
C LEU A 189 -2.20 -25.84 8.24
N SER A 190 -1.44 -26.69 7.54
CA SER A 190 -0.06 -27.02 7.88
C SER A 190 0.87 -25.89 7.46
N ARG A 191 1.49 -25.22 8.44
CA ARG A 191 2.48 -24.14 8.18
C ARG A 191 3.68 -24.61 7.38
N ARG A 192 4.12 -25.84 7.64
CA ARG A 192 5.19 -26.49 6.86
C ARG A 192 4.77 -26.68 5.41
N ALA A 193 3.57 -27.19 5.16
CA ALA A 193 3.08 -27.36 3.79
C ALA A 193 2.92 -26.04 3.05
N LEU A 194 2.46 -24.98 3.73
CA LEU A 194 2.39 -23.64 3.17
C LEU A 194 3.77 -23.07 2.82
N THR A 195 4.75 -23.26 3.71
CA THR A 195 6.16 -22.88 3.49
C THR A 195 6.69 -23.59 2.24
N ASP A 196 6.57 -24.92 2.18
CA ASP A 196 6.99 -25.73 1.04
C ASP A 196 6.30 -25.28 -0.27
N THR A 197 5.02 -24.91 -0.20
CA THR A 197 4.24 -24.43 -1.34
C THR A 197 4.76 -23.08 -1.84
N VAL A 198 4.96 -22.11 -0.94
CA VAL A 198 5.49 -20.78 -1.30
C VAL A 198 6.88 -20.91 -1.90
N THR A 199 7.78 -21.67 -1.28
CA THR A 199 9.14 -21.91 -1.79
C THR A 199 9.13 -22.55 -3.18
N GLN A 200 8.24 -23.53 -3.43
CA GLN A 200 8.14 -24.16 -4.76
C GLN A 200 7.56 -23.23 -5.83
N ILE A 201 6.59 -22.38 -5.49
CA ILE A 201 6.05 -21.39 -6.43
C ILE A 201 7.13 -20.35 -6.77
N MET A 202 7.86 -19.88 -5.75
CA MET A 202 8.94 -18.92 -5.89
C MET A 202 10.10 -19.47 -6.72
N SER A 203 10.52 -20.73 -6.53
CA SER A 203 11.59 -21.33 -7.33
C SER A 203 11.20 -21.50 -8.80
N LYS A 204 9.95 -21.88 -9.09
CA LYS A 204 9.41 -21.95 -10.45
C LYS A 204 9.24 -20.59 -11.13
N PHE A 205 9.15 -19.50 -10.36
CA PHE A 205 9.05 -18.16 -10.93
C PHE A 205 10.28 -17.75 -11.72
N ILE A 206 11.47 -18.29 -11.40
CA ILE A 206 12.71 -18.01 -12.14
C ILE A 206 12.55 -18.34 -13.63
N GLU A 207 11.61 -19.21 -14.00
CA GLU A 207 11.27 -19.54 -15.39
C GLU A 207 10.41 -18.48 -16.11
N GLY A 208 10.04 -17.37 -15.47
CA GLY A 208 9.39 -16.22 -16.11
C GLY A 208 7.89 -16.36 -16.42
N ARG A 209 7.17 -17.28 -15.76
CA ARG A 209 5.75 -17.51 -16.06
C ARG A 209 4.82 -16.56 -15.28
N GLU A 210 4.03 -15.77 -16.01
CA GLU A 210 3.05 -14.83 -15.43
C GLU A 210 2.04 -15.51 -14.49
N ILE A 211 1.65 -16.75 -14.80
CA ILE A 211 0.67 -17.52 -14.02
C ILE A 211 1.21 -17.82 -12.62
N SER A 212 2.50 -18.17 -12.50
CA SER A 212 3.15 -18.44 -11.22
C SER A 212 3.12 -17.22 -10.30
N VAL A 213 3.32 -16.01 -10.84
CA VAL A 213 3.17 -14.76 -10.07
C VAL A 213 1.74 -14.59 -9.54
N LYS A 214 0.74 -14.78 -10.40
CA LYS A 214 -0.66 -14.62 -10.02
C LYS A 214 -1.05 -15.64 -8.96
N MET A 215 -0.61 -16.89 -9.10
CA MET A 215 -0.78 -17.93 -8.06
C MET A 215 -0.11 -17.52 -6.75
N LEU A 216 1.14 -17.04 -6.81
CA LEU A 216 1.87 -16.62 -5.62
C LEU A 216 1.15 -15.49 -4.87
N VAL A 217 0.65 -14.48 -5.60
CA VAL A 217 -0.15 -13.39 -5.01
C VAL A 217 -1.44 -13.93 -4.38
N ILE A 218 -2.12 -14.90 -5.00
CA ILE A 218 -3.30 -15.56 -4.43
C ILE A 218 -2.95 -16.28 -3.11
N VAL A 219 -1.84 -17.03 -3.08
CA VAL A 219 -1.37 -17.72 -1.86
C VAL A 219 -1.03 -16.69 -0.77
N PHE A 220 -0.24 -15.66 -1.07
CA PHE A 220 0.09 -14.62 -0.09
C PHE A 220 -1.13 -13.84 0.40
N ARG A 221 -2.14 -13.64 -0.46
CA ARG A 221 -3.40 -13.04 -0.06
C ARG A 221 -4.15 -13.92 0.95
N LEU A 222 -4.13 -15.26 0.78
CA LEU A 222 -4.63 -16.19 1.81
C LEU A 222 -3.85 -15.99 3.12
N LEU A 223 -2.52 -16.04 3.08
CA LEU A 223 -1.67 -15.92 4.27
C LEU A 223 -1.92 -14.62 5.03
N HIS A 224 -2.01 -13.50 4.30
CA HIS A 224 -2.33 -12.19 4.85
C HIS A 224 -3.72 -12.14 5.48
N ARG A 225 -4.77 -12.62 4.76
CA ARG A 225 -6.15 -12.63 5.25
C ARG A 225 -6.29 -13.46 6.52
N LEU A 226 -5.59 -14.59 6.59
CA LEU A 226 -5.58 -15.47 7.75
C LEU A 226 -4.65 -14.99 8.88
N ARG A 227 -3.88 -13.91 8.67
CA ARG A 227 -2.88 -13.37 9.62
C ARG A 227 -1.77 -14.36 9.99
N ILE A 228 -1.42 -15.25 9.07
CA ILE A 228 -0.39 -16.29 9.27
C ILE A 228 0.85 -16.04 8.40
N LEU A 229 0.95 -14.85 7.80
CA LEU A 229 2.06 -14.48 6.92
C LEU A 229 3.41 -14.57 7.63
N ASP A 230 3.47 -14.19 8.91
CA ASP A 230 4.66 -14.32 9.75
C ASP A 230 4.92 -15.76 10.20
N GLU A 231 3.94 -16.67 10.12
CA GLU A 231 4.10 -18.06 10.51
C GLU A 231 4.64 -18.95 9.38
N VAL A 232 4.74 -18.41 8.17
CA VAL A 232 5.22 -19.10 6.97
C VAL A 232 6.53 -18.46 6.54
N GLU A 233 7.59 -19.26 6.43
CA GLU A 233 8.91 -18.77 6.02
C GLU A 233 9.02 -18.69 4.50
N PHE A 234 9.62 -17.63 3.97
CA PHE A 234 9.86 -17.48 2.54
C PHE A 234 10.99 -16.48 2.25
N ASP A 235 11.51 -16.50 1.03
CA ASP A 235 12.51 -15.52 0.59
C ASP A 235 11.83 -14.16 0.35
N VAL A 236 12.00 -13.27 1.32
CA VAL A 236 11.44 -11.90 1.31
C VAL A 236 12.06 -11.04 0.20
N THR A 237 13.33 -11.26 -0.11
CA THR A 237 14.03 -10.54 -1.19
C THR A 237 13.44 -10.95 -2.53
N GLN A 238 13.26 -12.25 -2.74
CA GLN A 238 12.63 -12.76 -3.96
C GLN A 238 11.19 -12.26 -4.11
N LEU A 239 10.41 -12.20 -3.02
CA LEU A 239 9.06 -11.60 -3.03
C LEU A 239 9.08 -10.12 -3.42
N TYR A 240 10.07 -9.37 -2.93
CA TYR A 240 10.26 -7.97 -3.30
C TYR A 240 10.58 -7.84 -4.80
N ASP A 241 11.53 -8.59 -5.33
CA ASP A 241 11.91 -8.55 -6.75
C ASP A 241 10.75 -8.94 -7.67
N LEU A 242 9.96 -9.93 -7.26
CA LEU A 242 8.70 -10.32 -7.87
C LEU A 242 7.70 -9.17 -7.95
N SER A 243 7.54 -8.46 -6.83
CA SER A 243 6.63 -7.32 -6.72
C SER A 243 7.10 -6.16 -7.61
N VAL A 244 8.41 -5.88 -7.63
CA VAL A 244 9.06 -4.88 -8.51
C VAL A 244 8.79 -5.22 -9.97
N SER A 245 9.13 -6.43 -10.41
CA SER A 245 8.96 -6.88 -11.80
C SER A 245 7.49 -6.79 -12.24
N THR A 246 6.57 -7.23 -11.38
CA THR A 246 5.12 -7.17 -11.64
C THR A 246 4.64 -5.73 -11.77
N PHE A 247 5.11 -4.85 -10.90
CA PHE A 247 4.75 -3.44 -10.90
C PHE A 247 5.32 -2.69 -12.11
N LEU A 248 6.60 -2.89 -12.44
CA LEU A 248 7.23 -2.30 -13.62
C LEU A 248 6.56 -2.76 -14.92
N ARG A 249 6.15 -4.04 -15.00
CA ARG A 249 5.35 -4.55 -16.12
C ARG A 249 3.96 -3.91 -16.21
N HIS A 250 3.33 -3.60 -15.07
CA HIS A 250 2.08 -2.84 -15.07
C HIS A 250 2.28 -1.44 -15.64
N ILE A 251 3.37 -0.75 -15.25
CA ILE A 251 3.73 0.57 -15.78
C ILE A 251 3.90 0.51 -17.30
N SER A 252 4.65 -0.48 -17.81
CA SER A 252 4.93 -0.59 -19.24
C SER A 252 3.71 -0.95 -20.09
N THR A 253 2.85 -1.84 -19.59
CA THR A 253 1.68 -2.34 -20.33
C THR A 253 0.43 -1.46 -20.17
N LYS A 254 0.39 -0.58 -19.17
CA LYS A 254 -0.79 0.22 -18.77
C LYS A 254 -2.06 -0.60 -18.48
N LYS A 255 -1.95 -1.92 -18.29
CA LYS A 255 -3.09 -2.80 -17.99
C LYS A 255 -3.36 -2.80 -16.49
N TYR A 256 -4.48 -2.21 -16.07
CA TYR A 256 -4.93 -2.25 -14.67
C TYR A 256 -5.02 -3.69 -14.17
N SER A 257 -4.31 -3.96 -13.09
CA SER A 257 -4.19 -5.29 -12.50
C SER A 257 -4.69 -5.22 -11.07
N THR A 258 -5.81 -5.87 -10.79
CA THR A 258 -6.38 -5.98 -9.43
C THR A 258 -5.37 -6.59 -8.43
N PHE A 259 -4.35 -7.28 -8.93
CA PHE A 259 -3.26 -7.84 -8.14
C PHE A 259 -2.37 -6.79 -7.47
N LEU A 260 -2.29 -5.55 -7.96
CA LEU A 260 -1.47 -4.51 -7.33
C LEU A 260 -2.01 -4.09 -5.96
N ASP A 261 -3.33 -4.05 -5.80
CA ASP A 261 -3.97 -3.80 -4.51
C ASP A 261 -3.61 -4.90 -3.49
N ASP A 262 -3.49 -6.15 -3.96
CA ASP A 262 -3.11 -7.29 -3.13
C ASP A 262 -1.60 -7.25 -2.80
N ILE A 263 -0.73 -6.96 -3.77
CA ILE A 263 0.71 -6.79 -3.56
C ILE A 263 0.97 -5.70 -2.51
N SER A 264 0.29 -4.55 -2.59
CA SER A 264 0.41 -3.48 -1.60
C SER A 264 0.08 -3.94 -0.17
N LYS A 265 -0.98 -4.75 0.01
CA LYS A 265 -1.36 -5.31 1.31
C LYS A 265 -0.36 -6.34 1.83
N ILE A 266 0.08 -7.24 0.94
CA ILE A 266 1.09 -8.27 1.27
C ILE A 266 2.37 -7.58 1.72
N LEU A 267 2.91 -6.66 0.91
CA LEU A 267 4.12 -5.91 1.23
C LEU A 267 4.02 -5.11 2.53
N THR A 268 2.87 -4.48 2.80
CA THR A 268 2.68 -3.80 4.10
C THR A 268 2.73 -4.77 5.27
N SER A 269 2.26 -5.99 5.09
CA SER A 269 2.26 -7.00 6.15
C SER A 269 3.65 -7.58 6.37
N VAL A 270 4.42 -7.76 5.29
CA VAL A 270 5.84 -8.13 5.35
C VAL A 270 6.66 -7.04 6.05
N LEU A 271 6.45 -5.77 5.70
CA LEU A 271 7.14 -4.64 6.36
C LEU A 271 6.85 -4.61 7.87
N ASN A 272 5.62 -4.93 8.30
CA ASN A 272 5.25 -4.98 9.72
C ASN A 272 5.50 -6.34 10.38
N GLY A 273 6.05 -7.30 9.64
CA GLY A 273 6.28 -8.66 10.09
C GLY A 273 7.52 -8.77 10.97
N SER A 274 7.47 -9.70 11.91
CA SER A 274 8.57 -9.95 12.87
C SER A 274 9.58 -11.00 12.38
N LYS A 275 9.13 -11.94 11.56
CA LYS A 275 9.95 -13.05 11.04
C LYS A 275 10.42 -12.81 9.62
N ASN A 276 9.51 -12.40 8.75
CA ASN A 276 9.77 -12.11 7.35
C ASN A 276 10.09 -10.63 7.17
N THR A 277 11.19 -10.17 7.75
CA THR A 277 11.53 -8.74 7.80
C THR A 277 12.03 -8.23 6.46
N LEU A 278 11.43 -7.14 5.97
CA LEU A 278 11.92 -6.38 4.82
C LEU A 278 12.20 -4.94 5.25
N HIS A 279 13.44 -4.50 5.08
CA HIS A 279 13.82 -3.12 5.33
C HIS A 279 13.92 -2.31 4.04
N ILE A 280 13.48 -1.06 4.09
CA ILE A 280 13.68 -0.04 3.07
C ILE A 280 15.04 0.59 3.34
N ASN A 281 16.07 0.00 2.75
CA ASN A 281 17.48 0.37 2.96
C ASN A 281 18.15 0.97 1.71
N SER A 282 17.39 1.29 0.68
CA SER A 282 17.90 1.99 -0.50
C SER A 282 16.87 2.95 -1.09
N ILE A 283 17.34 3.96 -1.81
CA ILE A 283 16.49 4.90 -2.56
C ILE A 283 15.62 4.16 -3.58
N ASP A 284 16.16 3.14 -4.25
CA ASP A 284 15.39 2.35 -5.22
C ASP A 284 14.22 1.61 -4.56
N LYS A 285 14.45 0.98 -3.39
CA LYS A 285 13.36 0.39 -2.59
C LYS A 285 12.33 1.43 -2.20
N LEU A 286 12.77 2.57 -1.68
CA LEU A 286 11.89 3.67 -1.28
C LEU A 286 10.99 4.12 -2.45
N ILE A 287 11.56 4.33 -3.64
CA ILE A 287 10.83 4.69 -4.86
C ILE A 287 9.77 3.64 -5.22
N ILE A 288 10.14 2.35 -5.23
CA ILE A 288 9.22 1.27 -5.59
C ILE A 288 8.07 1.17 -4.59
N PHE A 289 8.36 1.17 -3.29
CA PHE A 289 7.33 1.12 -2.25
C PHE A 289 6.39 2.32 -2.34
N ALA A 290 6.92 3.53 -2.48
CA ALA A 290 6.10 4.72 -2.61
C ALA A 290 5.21 4.68 -3.84
N ALA A 291 5.68 4.11 -4.95
CA ALA A 291 4.85 3.95 -6.14
C ALA A 291 3.70 2.96 -5.95
N ILE A 292 4.00 1.77 -5.41
CA ILE A 292 3.01 0.72 -5.13
C ILE A 292 1.96 1.24 -4.13
N PHE A 293 2.40 1.95 -3.09
CA PHE A 293 1.51 2.53 -2.10
C PHE A 293 0.72 3.73 -2.63
N SER A 294 1.31 4.55 -3.49
CA SER A 294 0.58 5.64 -4.16
C SER A 294 -0.53 5.08 -5.05
N TYR A 295 -0.27 3.99 -5.76
CA TYR A 295 -1.29 3.30 -6.55
C TYR A 295 -2.44 2.75 -5.68
N ASP A 296 -2.14 2.02 -4.60
CA ASP A 296 -3.18 1.46 -3.72
C ASP A 296 -4.03 2.54 -3.04
N ILE A 297 -3.41 3.64 -2.56
CA ILE A 297 -4.17 4.75 -1.96
C ILE A 297 -5.01 5.44 -3.04
N SER A 298 -4.48 5.64 -4.25
CA SER A 298 -5.22 6.20 -5.39
C SER A 298 -6.44 5.33 -5.74
N SER A 299 -6.28 4.01 -5.79
CA SER A 299 -7.37 3.05 -6.04
C SER A 299 -8.49 3.19 -4.99
N LYS A 300 -8.12 3.36 -3.71
CA LYS A 300 -9.07 3.57 -2.61
C LYS A 300 -9.77 4.93 -2.69
N LEU A 301 -9.05 6.00 -3.00
CA LEU A 301 -9.65 7.33 -3.17
C LEU A 301 -10.65 7.33 -4.34
N LYS A 302 -10.31 6.70 -5.47
CA LYS A 302 -11.25 6.55 -6.61
C LYS A 302 -12.54 5.85 -6.21
N LYS A 303 -12.46 4.77 -5.42
CA LYS A 303 -13.66 4.07 -4.88
C LYS A 303 -14.52 5.01 -4.04
N VAL A 304 -13.91 5.75 -3.11
CA VAL A 304 -14.62 6.70 -2.24
C VAL A 304 -15.27 7.83 -3.05
N LEU A 305 -14.56 8.39 -4.03
CA LEU A 305 -15.09 9.42 -4.95
C LEU A 305 -16.24 8.90 -5.83
N ASN A 306 -16.27 7.59 -6.11
CA ASN A 306 -17.38 6.95 -6.81
C ASN A 306 -18.57 6.60 -5.90
N GLY A 307 -18.51 6.94 -4.60
CA GLY A 307 -19.53 6.61 -3.61
C GLY A 307 -19.36 5.25 -2.93
N ASP A 308 -18.27 4.51 -3.21
CA ASP A 308 -18.00 3.20 -2.61
C ASP A 308 -17.32 3.35 -1.23
N GLY A 309 -18.08 3.79 -0.23
CA GLY A 309 -17.67 3.84 1.17
C GLY A 309 -16.95 5.13 1.59
N LYS A 310 -16.15 5.07 2.67
CA LYS A 310 -15.44 6.21 3.28
C LYS A 310 -13.93 6.01 3.29
N PHE A 311 -13.17 7.10 3.19
CA PHE A 311 -11.72 7.06 3.33
C PHE A 311 -11.31 7.10 4.81
N GLU A 312 -11.20 5.93 5.44
CA GLU A 312 -10.76 5.83 6.84
C GLU A 312 -9.24 5.70 6.96
N MET A 313 -8.61 6.47 7.84
CA MET A 313 -7.16 6.39 8.04
C MET A 313 -6.80 5.29 9.04
N THR A 314 -6.28 4.16 8.55
CA THR A 314 -5.79 3.08 9.41
C THR A 314 -4.30 3.23 9.71
N LYS A 315 -3.76 2.50 10.70
CA LYS A 315 -2.31 2.44 10.99
C LYS A 315 -1.49 2.16 9.71
N ASN A 316 -1.89 1.16 8.93
CA ASN A 316 -1.27 0.80 7.66
C ASN A 316 -1.45 1.92 6.60
N LYS A 317 -2.62 2.57 6.60
CA LYS A 317 -2.94 3.87 5.97
C LYS A 317 -1.78 4.88 6.12
N LYS A 318 -1.53 5.23 7.39
CA LYS A 318 -0.54 6.22 7.81
C LYS A 318 0.87 5.82 7.43
N GLN A 319 1.28 4.59 7.72
CA GLN A 319 2.63 4.09 7.38
C GLN A 319 2.93 4.28 5.88
N ARG A 320 1.99 3.88 5.01
CA ARG A 320 2.13 4.04 3.56
C ARG A 320 2.27 5.51 3.16
N ILE A 321 1.46 6.39 3.74
CA ILE A 321 1.55 7.83 3.49
C ILE A 321 2.91 8.38 3.93
N TYR A 322 3.45 7.94 5.05
CA TYR A 322 4.76 8.39 5.49
C TYR A 322 5.92 7.87 4.62
N ILE A 323 5.84 6.66 4.07
CA ILE A 323 6.82 6.17 3.08
C ILE A 323 6.76 7.03 1.81
N ILE A 324 5.55 7.37 1.35
CA ILE A 324 5.35 8.29 0.22
C ILE A 324 5.87 9.68 0.58
N TYR A 325 5.63 10.16 1.80
CA TYR A 325 6.14 11.43 2.31
C TYR A 325 7.66 11.46 2.28
N PHE A 326 8.32 10.41 2.78
CA PHE A 326 9.77 10.31 2.80
C PHE A 326 10.35 10.32 1.39
N THR A 327 9.65 9.70 0.43
CA THR A 327 10.02 9.77 -1.00
C THR A 327 9.92 11.18 -1.57
N LEU A 328 8.97 12.01 -1.08
CA LEU A 328 8.89 13.43 -1.45
C LEU A 328 10.00 14.26 -0.80
N VAL A 329 10.51 13.86 0.38
CA VAL A 329 11.70 14.46 0.99
C VAL A 329 12.94 14.10 0.17
N SER A 330 13.08 12.84 -0.25
CA SER A 330 14.22 12.36 -1.03
C SER A 330 14.18 12.71 -2.51
N LEU A 331 13.10 13.33 -3.02
CA LEU A 331 12.94 13.63 -4.45
C LEU A 331 14.09 14.46 -5.06
N PRO A 332 14.74 15.41 -4.36
CA PRO A 332 15.94 16.08 -4.89
C PRO A 332 17.07 15.13 -5.26
N LEU A 333 17.15 13.95 -4.63
CA LEU A 333 18.15 12.92 -4.86
C LEU A 333 17.72 11.94 -5.96
N ILE A 334 16.41 11.78 -6.14
CA ILE A 334 15.84 10.90 -7.14
C ILE A 334 16.10 11.52 -8.50
N VAL A 335 17.02 10.89 -9.22
CA VAL A 335 17.39 11.25 -10.59
C VAL A 335 16.12 11.36 -11.46
N GLN A 336 15.73 12.61 -11.74
CA GLN A 336 14.42 12.88 -12.35
C GLN A 336 14.29 12.28 -13.75
N TYR A 337 15.40 12.00 -14.45
CA TYR A 337 15.36 11.45 -15.81
C TYR A 337 15.08 9.95 -15.86
N THR A 338 15.60 9.15 -14.92
CA THR A 338 15.37 7.69 -14.89
C THR A 338 14.00 7.33 -14.32
N ASN A 339 13.51 8.16 -13.39
CA ASN A 339 12.36 7.85 -12.56
C ASN A 339 11.16 8.79 -12.81
N LYS A 340 10.97 9.27 -14.05
CA LYS A 340 9.81 10.13 -14.41
C LYS A 340 8.46 9.48 -14.09
N TRP A 341 8.42 8.14 -14.08
CA TRP A 341 7.20 7.38 -13.83
C TRP A 341 6.70 7.51 -12.39
N ILE A 342 7.58 7.62 -11.37
CA ILE A 342 7.12 7.82 -9.96
C ILE A 342 6.47 9.19 -9.79
N ILE A 343 6.99 10.24 -10.43
CA ILE A 343 6.39 11.58 -10.42
C ILE A 343 4.94 11.53 -10.92
N LYS A 344 4.64 10.67 -11.92
CA LYS A 344 3.28 10.47 -12.41
C LYS A 344 2.35 9.90 -11.34
N PHE A 345 2.79 8.87 -10.60
CA PHE A 345 2.00 8.29 -9.51
C PHE A 345 1.79 9.28 -8.36
N LEU A 346 2.81 10.03 -7.99
CA LEU A 346 2.72 11.03 -6.93
C LEU A 346 1.77 12.19 -7.32
N ARG A 347 1.81 12.64 -8.58
CA ARG A 347 0.85 13.65 -9.10
C ARG A 347 -0.57 13.10 -9.18
N GLU A 348 -0.75 11.86 -9.61
CA GLU A 348 -2.07 11.21 -9.63
C GLU A 348 -2.66 11.14 -8.22
N LEU A 349 -1.87 10.70 -7.24
CA LEU A 349 -2.29 10.65 -5.84
C LEU A 349 -2.64 12.04 -5.30
N HIS A 350 -1.82 13.05 -5.58
CA HIS A 350 -2.09 14.44 -5.20
C HIS A 350 -3.44 14.92 -5.76
N ASN A 351 -3.67 14.74 -7.07
CA ASN A 351 -4.91 15.16 -7.73
C ASN A 351 -6.15 14.45 -7.15
N LEU A 352 -6.02 13.19 -6.72
CA LEU A 352 -7.12 12.47 -6.08
C LEU A 352 -7.40 12.97 -4.67
N PHE A 353 -6.38 13.34 -3.90
CA PHE A 353 -6.59 13.99 -2.61
C PHE A 353 -7.20 15.38 -2.76
N GLN A 354 -6.80 16.15 -3.77
CA GLN A 354 -7.42 17.42 -4.11
C GLN A 354 -8.93 17.25 -4.31
N LYS A 355 -9.33 16.33 -5.21
CA LYS A 355 -10.75 16.01 -5.44
C LYS A 355 -11.45 15.53 -4.17
N TYR A 356 -10.78 14.69 -3.39
CA TYR A 356 -11.33 14.20 -2.12
C TYR A 356 -11.63 15.35 -1.16
N PHE A 357 -10.74 16.34 -1.01
CA PHE A 357 -10.98 17.51 -0.16
C PHE A 357 -12.03 18.47 -0.72
N GLU A 358 -12.19 18.53 -2.04
CA GLU A 358 -13.27 19.27 -2.69
C GLU A 358 -14.64 18.68 -2.40
N GLU A 359 -14.77 17.36 -2.39
CA GLU A 359 -16.03 16.64 -2.18
C GLU A 359 -16.33 16.29 -0.71
N ASN A 360 -15.30 16.18 0.14
CA ASN A 360 -15.41 15.71 1.52
C ASN A 360 -14.77 16.70 2.50
N PRO A 361 -15.52 17.21 3.50
CA PRO A 361 -14.94 18.11 4.49
C PRO A 361 -13.94 17.34 5.37
N ILE A 362 -12.66 17.74 5.29
CA ILE A 362 -11.57 17.17 6.09
C ILE A 362 -11.84 17.25 7.60
N GLN A 363 -12.72 18.18 8.01
CA GLN A 363 -13.24 18.38 9.36
C GLN A 363 -13.80 17.10 9.98
N ASN A 364 -14.29 16.16 9.17
CA ASN A 364 -14.90 14.91 9.63
C ASN A 364 -13.89 13.86 10.13
N LEU A 365 -12.59 14.06 9.89
CA LEU A 365 -11.54 13.17 10.37
C LEU A 365 -11.06 13.60 11.77
N ILE A 366 -10.38 12.73 12.51
CA ILE A 366 -9.70 13.13 13.75
C ILE A 366 -8.49 14.03 13.43
N ILE A 367 -8.09 14.90 14.34
CA ILE A 367 -7.11 15.97 14.06
C ILE A 367 -5.76 15.43 13.57
N GLU A 368 -5.33 14.28 14.08
CA GLU A 368 -4.09 13.59 13.70
C GLU A 368 -4.13 13.12 12.24
N ASP A 369 -5.28 12.61 11.80
CA ASP A 369 -5.47 12.16 10.42
C ASP A 369 -5.54 13.35 9.46
N GLN A 370 -6.22 14.42 9.87
CA GLN A 370 -6.25 15.68 9.11
C GLN A 370 -4.83 16.22 8.93
N PHE A 371 -4.05 16.24 10.01
CA PHE A 371 -2.68 16.72 9.99
C PHE A 371 -1.80 15.87 9.07
N THR A 372 -1.84 14.54 9.21
CA THR A 372 -1.06 13.61 8.38
C THR A 372 -1.37 13.79 6.88
N LEU A 373 -2.66 13.90 6.54
CA LEU A 373 -3.11 14.11 5.17
C LEU A 373 -2.68 15.46 4.60
N LEU A 374 -2.83 16.54 5.36
CA LEU A 374 -2.44 17.88 4.93
C LEU A 374 -0.92 18.02 4.84
N GLN A 375 -0.17 17.41 5.75
CA GLN A 375 1.28 17.34 5.69
C GLN A 375 1.74 16.72 4.37
N TYR A 376 1.22 15.53 4.02
CA TYR A 376 1.48 14.91 2.72
C TYR A 376 1.03 15.80 1.55
N TYR A 377 -0.18 16.36 1.62
CA TYR A 377 -0.76 17.13 0.52
C TYR A 377 0.04 18.40 0.22
N ILE A 378 0.44 19.15 1.26
CA ILE A 378 1.29 20.33 1.13
C ILE A 378 2.68 19.94 0.60
N LYS A 379 3.32 18.90 1.16
CA LYS A 379 4.64 18.45 0.70
C LYS A 379 4.62 18.03 -0.77
N SER A 380 3.63 17.22 -1.16
CA SER A 380 3.47 16.80 -2.57
C SER A 380 3.24 17.98 -3.50
N MET A 381 2.45 18.96 -3.09
CA MET A 381 2.22 20.19 -3.85
C MET A 381 3.54 20.93 -4.14
N ILE A 382 4.36 21.11 -3.11
CA ILE A 382 5.62 21.87 -3.20
C ILE A 382 6.66 21.09 -3.99
N THR A 383 6.93 19.85 -3.60
CA THR A 383 7.98 19.04 -4.23
C THR A 383 7.66 18.74 -5.70
N LEU A 384 6.38 18.57 -6.05
CA LEU A 384 5.96 18.32 -7.43
C LEU A 384 5.66 19.61 -8.22
N ASN A 385 5.89 20.79 -7.63
CA ASN A 385 5.66 22.08 -8.28
C ASN A 385 4.21 22.20 -8.83
N ILE A 386 3.22 21.81 -8.02
CA ILE A 386 1.80 21.90 -8.34
C ILE A 386 1.29 23.27 -7.88
N PRO A 387 0.58 24.04 -8.73
CA PRO A 387 0.08 25.35 -8.35
C PRO A 387 -1.02 25.24 -7.29
N ILE A 388 -0.98 26.17 -6.32
CA ILE A 388 -2.01 26.30 -5.28
C ILE A 388 -3.29 26.84 -5.92
N SER A 389 -4.40 26.12 -5.78
CA SER A 389 -5.72 26.60 -6.21
C SER A 389 -6.40 27.45 -5.13
N GLY A 390 -7.43 28.21 -5.50
CA GLY A 390 -8.23 28.95 -4.51
C GLY A 390 -9.01 28.04 -3.54
N HIS A 391 -9.23 26.77 -3.89
CA HIS A 391 -9.79 25.78 -2.97
C HIS A 391 -8.75 25.40 -1.90
N ASP A 392 -7.51 25.15 -2.32
CA ASP A 392 -6.39 24.82 -1.41
C ASP A 392 -6.16 25.93 -0.38
N ASP A 393 -6.18 27.20 -0.82
CA ASP A 393 -6.06 28.35 0.09
C ASP A 393 -7.14 28.32 1.19
N ARG A 394 -8.40 28.03 0.82
CA ARG A 394 -9.51 27.92 1.78
C ARG A 394 -9.34 26.72 2.71
N LEU A 395 -8.92 25.58 2.17
CA LEU A 395 -8.64 24.36 2.93
C LEU A 395 -7.57 24.62 3.99
N PHE A 396 -6.43 25.20 3.60
CA PHE A 396 -5.32 25.51 4.49
C PHE A 396 -5.70 26.56 5.53
N LEU A 397 -6.33 27.67 5.12
CA LEU A 397 -6.78 28.70 6.06
C LEU A 397 -7.80 28.17 7.06
N GLY A 398 -8.75 27.35 6.60
CA GLY A 398 -9.74 26.70 7.47
C GLY A 398 -9.08 25.77 8.49
N PHE A 399 -8.10 24.97 8.06
CA PHE A 399 -7.36 24.09 8.95
C PHE A 399 -6.49 24.86 9.95
N PHE A 400 -5.70 25.84 9.51
CA PHE A 400 -4.87 26.67 10.39
C PHE A 400 -5.72 27.43 11.40
N ARG A 401 -6.82 28.06 10.98
CA ARG A 401 -7.75 28.73 11.91
C ARG A 401 -8.29 27.78 12.96
N ARG A 402 -8.56 26.52 12.59
CA ARG A 402 -8.98 25.51 13.56
C ARG A 402 -7.86 25.16 14.53
N LEU A 403 -6.64 24.88 14.05
CA LEU A 403 -5.49 24.65 14.91
C LEU A 403 -5.30 25.81 15.91
N PHE A 404 -5.44 27.06 15.46
CA PHE A 404 -5.37 28.23 16.33
C PHE A 404 -6.55 28.34 17.30
N ARG A 405 -7.78 27.98 16.90
CA ARG A 405 -8.96 28.01 17.79
C ARG A 405 -8.95 26.89 18.84
N TYR A 406 -8.36 25.75 18.54
CA TYR A 406 -8.20 24.65 19.51
C TYR A 406 -7.28 25.01 20.69
N ARG A 407 -6.53 26.12 20.58
CA ARG A 407 -5.70 26.69 21.66
C ARG A 407 -6.46 26.92 22.97
N SER A 408 -7.78 27.10 22.93
CA SER A 408 -8.60 27.38 24.13
C SER A 408 -9.01 26.14 24.95
N LEU A 409 -8.61 24.91 24.56
CA LEU A 409 -9.18 23.68 25.15
C LEU A 409 -8.22 22.68 25.84
N SER A 410 -6.88 22.84 25.95
CA SER A 410 -6.04 22.18 27.00
C SER A 410 -4.52 22.36 26.85
N ASN A 411 -3.80 22.02 27.94
CA ASN A 411 -2.36 21.79 28.10
C ASN A 411 -1.66 20.92 27.02
N ILE A 412 -2.39 20.24 26.14
CA ILE A 412 -1.86 19.39 25.07
C ILE A 412 -1.48 20.23 23.81
N TYR A 413 -1.97 21.47 23.70
CA TYR A 413 -1.98 22.19 22.43
C TYR A 413 -0.82 23.15 22.18
N LEU A 414 0.05 23.47 23.14
CA LEU A 414 1.18 24.38 22.90
C LEU A 414 2.21 23.77 21.93
N THR A 415 2.32 22.44 21.88
CA THR A 415 3.08 21.74 20.83
C THR A 415 2.47 21.91 19.43
N THR A 416 1.16 22.16 19.29
CA THR A 416 0.50 22.31 17.97
C THR A 416 0.90 23.56 17.21
N GLU A 417 1.42 24.59 17.90
CA GLU A 417 1.87 25.81 17.24
C GLU A 417 3.09 25.53 16.35
N ILE A 418 4.09 24.77 16.82
CA ILE A 418 5.25 24.42 16.00
C ILE A 418 4.87 23.54 14.78
N HIS A 419 3.90 22.64 14.93
CA HIS A 419 3.37 21.85 13.80
C HIS A 419 2.72 22.74 12.74
N SER A 420 1.93 23.73 13.17
CA SER A 420 1.28 24.69 12.26
C SER A 420 2.31 25.55 11.53
N LEU A 421 3.36 25.99 12.23
CA LEU A 421 4.46 26.78 11.69
C LEU A 421 5.31 25.97 10.72
N TYR A 422 5.50 24.68 10.97
CA TYR A 422 6.14 23.77 10.03
C TYR A 422 5.35 23.62 8.72
N LEU A 423 4.03 23.42 8.79
CA LEU A 423 3.19 23.39 7.57
C LEU A 423 3.17 24.73 6.84
N ALA A 424 3.11 25.84 7.59
CA ALA A 424 3.19 27.18 7.02
C ALA A 424 4.55 27.43 6.35
N SER A 425 5.65 26.95 6.94
CA SER A 425 6.99 27.05 6.39
C SER A 425 7.08 26.36 5.04
N ASN A 426 6.48 25.17 4.91
CA ASN A 426 6.37 24.47 3.65
C ASN A 426 5.70 25.36 2.59
N LEU A 427 4.53 25.92 2.88
CA LEU A 427 3.84 26.83 1.95
C LEU A 427 4.67 28.08 1.61
N LEU A 428 5.36 28.66 2.59
CA LEU A 428 6.24 29.83 2.40
C LEU A 428 7.47 29.50 1.52
N SER A 429 7.97 28.27 1.57
CA SER A 429 9.14 27.85 0.79
C SER A 429 8.89 27.82 -0.72
N ASN A 430 7.62 27.80 -1.14
CA ASN A 430 7.18 27.64 -2.53
C ASN A 430 6.63 28.93 -3.18
N ILE A 431 6.98 30.09 -2.64
CA ILE A 431 6.52 31.41 -3.13
C ILE A 431 6.99 31.73 -4.57
N SER A 432 7.67 30.82 -5.26
CA SER A 432 8.08 30.97 -6.66
C SER A 432 6.96 30.90 -7.72
N LEU A 433 5.68 30.64 -7.39
CA LEU A 433 4.74 30.06 -8.38
C LEU A 433 3.49 30.84 -8.87
N SER A 434 3.22 32.12 -8.55
CA SER A 434 2.07 32.83 -9.18
C SER A 434 2.11 34.35 -9.08
N SER A 435 2.23 35.06 -10.20
CA SER A 435 2.43 36.53 -10.23
C SER A 435 1.26 37.36 -9.65
N ALA A 436 0.03 36.82 -9.64
CA ALA A 436 -1.15 37.52 -9.13
C ALA A 436 -1.35 37.34 -7.62
N LEU A 437 -1.24 36.09 -7.13
CA LEU A 437 -1.31 35.79 -5.70
C LEU A 437 -0.11 36.41 -4.99
N ILE A 438 1.07 36.37 -5.62
CA ILE A 438 2.28 36.96 -5.06
C ILE A 438 2.17 38.49 -4.93
N LYS A 439 1.48 39.25 -5.81
CA LYS A 439 1.34 40.71 -5.61
C LYS A 439 0.54 41.05 -4.35
N THR A 440 -0.59 40.35 -4.15
CA THR A 440 -1.44 40.52 -2.97
C THR A 440 -0.80 39.91 -1.71
N ILE A 441 -0.16 38.74 -1.85
CA ILE A 441 0.62 38.12 -0.78
C ILE A 441 1.83 38.96 -0.43
N ARG A 442 2.48 39.69 -1.36
CA ARG A 442 3.72 40.48 -1.14
C ARG A 442 3.56 41.58 -0.08
N ALA A 443 2.58 42.47 -0.21
CA ALA A 443 2.33 43.49 0.83
C ALA A 443 1.87 42.87 2.15
N ILE A 444 1.09 41.78 2.07
CA ILE A 444 0.63 41.03 3.24
C ILE A 444 1.78 40.18 3.85
N THR A 445 2.85 39.85 3.10
CA THR A 445 3.92 38.93 3.52
C THR A 445 4.91 39.55 4.46
N ARG A 446 5.14 40.86 4.42
CA ARG A 446 6.02 41.47 5.43
C ARG A 446 5.41 41.29 6.82
N ASN A 447 4.14 41.67 6.98
CA ASN A 447 3.41 41.47 8.24
C ASN A 447 3.18 39.99 8.55
N LYS A 448 2.89 39.14 7.56
CA LYS A 448 2.77 37.68 7.78
C LYS A 448 4.09 37.02 8.14
N PHE A 449 5.22 37.46 7.59
CA PHE A 449 6.54 36.90 7.86
C PHE A 449 7.06 37.36 9.21
N HIS A 450 6.87 38.65 9.53
CA HIS A 450 7.05 39.16 10.88
C HIS A 450 6.23 38.34 11.88
N ARG A 451 4.93 38.17 11.62
CA ARG A 451 4.04 37.36 12.46
C ARG A 451 4.48 35.90 12.53
N PHE A 452 4.95 35.33 11.42
CA PHE A 452 5.51 33.98 11.38
C PHE A 452 6.72 33.87 12.30
N LEU A 453 7.68 34.79 12.22
CA LEU A 453 8.86 34.79 13.09
C LEU A 453 8.50 35.01 14.55
N HIS A 454 7.60 35.96 14.83
CA HIS A 454 7.10 36.21 16.17
C HIS A 454 6.45 34.95 16.76
N ASN A 455 5.56 34.30 16.00
CA ASN A 455 4.93 33.05 16.41
C ASN A 455 5.94 31.91 16.57
N LEU A 456 6.96 31.83 15.69
CA LEU A 456 8.02 30.84 15.80
C LEU A 456 8.88 31.06 17.04
N ILE A 457 9.23 32.30 17.36
CA ILE A 457 9.94 32.64 18.60
C ILE A 457 9.12 32.23 19.82
N ASN A 458 7.83 32.56 19.83
CA ASN A 458 6.95 32.24 20.95
C ASN A 458 6.74 30.73 21.10
N ALA A 459 6.54 30.00 20.00
CA ALA A 459 6.39 28.56 20.01
C ALA A 459 7.65 27.84 20.53
N LEU A 460 8.84 28.32 20.14
CA LEU A 460 10.11 27.74 20.58
C LEU A 460 10.54 28.19 21.97
N ARG A 461 9.99 29.28 22.51
CA ARG A 461 10.20 29.75 23.88
C ARG A 461 9.33 29.00 24.89
N ASP A 462 8.22 28.43 24.44
CA ASP A 462 7.19 27.90 25.34
C ASP A 462 7.75 26.89 26.35
N ASP A 463 7.49 27.14 27.64
CA ASP A 463 8.05 26.36 28.74
C ASP A 463 7.49 24.93 28.73
N MET A 464 6.23 24.74 28.33
CA MET A 464 5.60 23.42 28.27
C MET A 464 6.14 22.59 27.11
N TYR A 465 6.28 23.20 25.93
CA TYR A 465 6.97 22.61 24.78
C TYR A 465 8.38 22.16 25.17
N THR A 466 9.15 23.06 25.77
CA THR A 466 10.53 22.79 26.21
C THR A 466 10.58 21.68 27.26
N HIS A 467 9.69 21.71 28.24
CA HIS A 467 9.59 20.67 29.26
C HIS A 467 9.24 19.32 28.65
N LYS A 468 8.25 19.25 27.74
CA LYS A 468 7.85 18.01 27.08
C LYS A 468 8.98 17.43 26.22
N LEU A 469 9.68 18.26 25.45
CA LEU A 469 10.82 17.79 24.66
C LEU A 469 11.96 17.26 25.55
N ASN A 470 12.28 17.95 26.64
CA ASN A 470 13.37 17.55 27.54
C ASN A 470 13.02 16.30 28.37
N SER A 471 11.76 16.16 28.79
CA SER A 471 11.33 15.05 29.65
C SER A 471 10.90 13.81 28.86
N GLU A 472 10.10 13.96 27.80
CA GLU A 472 9.51 12.84 27.05
C GLU A 472 10.31 12.49 25.80
N ARG A 473 11.19 13.38 25.31
CA ARG A 473 11.91 13.25 24.03
C ARG A 473 10.99 12.99 22.84
N LYS A 474 9.74 13.48 22.92
CA LYS A 474 8.70 13.26 21.92
C LYS A 474 7.94 14.54 21.68
N LEU A 475 7.55 14.74 20.41
CA LEU A 475 6.61 15.78 20.04
C LEU A 475 5.23 15.15 19.84
N PHE A 476 4.19 15.84 20.31
CA PHE A 476 2.79 15.44 20.11
C PHE A 476 2.51 15.14 18.62
N MET A 477 1.53 14.30 18.30
CA MET A 477 1.25 13.76 16.93
C MET A 477 2.29 12.79 16.35
N TYR A 478 3.50 12.73 16.90
CA TYR A 478 4.60 11.91 16.37
C TYR A 478 5.13 10.85 17.36
N GLU A 479 4.47 10.73 18.51
CA GLU A 479 4.91 9.92 19.65
C GLU A 479 5.04 8.42 19.33
N ASP A 480 4.31 7.96 18.31
CA ASP A 480 4.24 6.58 17.88
C ASP A 480 4.93 6.32 16.54
N LEU A 481 5.32 7.36 15.79
CA LEU A 481 5.89 7.23 14.45
C LEU A 481 7.11 6.31 14.38
N LYS A 482 8.10 6.54 15.24
CA LYS A 482 9.35 5.77 15.23
C LYS A 482 9.13 4.29 15.51
N CYS A 483 8.30 3.97 16.50
CA CYS A 483 8.03 2.60 16.93
C CYS A 483 7.04 1.87 16.01
N ASN A 484 6.07 2.59 15.43
CA ASN A 484 4.96 1.97 14.69
C ASN A 484 5.10 2.04 13.17
N HIS A 485 5.84 3.01 12.65
CA HIS A 485 5.79 3.38 11.24
C HIS A 485 7.18 3.40 10.57
N PHE A 486 8.25 3.70 11.30
CA PHE A 486 9.59 3.90 10.73
C PHE A 486 10.64 2.86 11.05
N SER A 487 10.40 1.90 11.95
CA SER A 487 11.32 0.78 12.20
C SER A 487 11.66 -0.05 10.93
N ILE A 488 10.88 0.14 9.86
CA ILE A 488 11.04 -0.52 8.57
C ILE A 488 11.99 0.22 7.62
N ILE A 489 12.31 1.48 7.88
CA ILE A 489 13.25 2.29 7.09
C ILE A 489 14.59 2.24 7.80
N ASP A 490 15.62 1.90 7.05
CA ASP A 490 16.98 1.83 7.57
C ASP A 490 17.47 3.21 8.02
N GLU A 491 18.12 3.27 9.18
CA GLU A 491 18.60 4.53 9.76
C GLU A 491 19.71 5.16 8.91
N ASP A 492 20.56 4.36 8.26
CA ASP A 492 21.60 4.86 7.36
C ASP A 492 20.98 5.46 6.10
N LEU A 493 19.87 4.88 5.60
CA LEU A 493 19.11 5.49 4.50
C LEU A 493 18.52 6.84 4.91
N ILE A 494 17.97 6.95 6.12
CA ILE A 494 17.43 8.22 6.65
C ILE A 494 18.55 9.26 6.70
N ASN A 495 19.66 8.94 7.35
CA ASN A 495 20.79 9.86 7.50
C ASN A 495 21.34 10.31 6.14
N ASN A 496 21.58 9.37 5.22
CA ASN A 496 22.06 9.68 3.87
C ASN A 496 21.11 10.61 3.10
N VAL A 497 19.79 10.39 3.18
CA VAL A 497 18.81 11.29 2.54
C VAL A 497 18.94 12.71 3.10
N PHE A 498 19.00 12.86 4.41
CA PHE A 498 19.08 14.17 5.05
C PHE A 498 20.42 14.88 4.80
N GLU A 499 21.55 14.16 4.84
CA GLU A 499 22.88 14.70 4.52
C GLU A 499 22.97 15.21 3.08
N CYS A 500 22.42 14.47 2.12
CA CYS A 500 22.39 14.92 0.74
C CYS A 500 21.43 16.11 0.53
N CYS A 501 20.28 16.12 1.21
CA CYS A 501 19.36 17.25 1.19
C CYS A 501 19.99 18.51 1.81
N GLU A 502 20.74 18.37 2.91
CA GLU A 502 21.54 19.42 3.53
C GLU A 502 22.55 19.99 2.53
N SER A 503 23.38 19.12 1.95
CA SER A 503 24.43 19.50 1.00
C SER A 503 23.87 20.29 -0.20
N ASN A 504 22.73 19.85 -0.72
CA ASN A 504 22.02 20.55 -1.80
C ASN A 504 21.53 21.94 -1.36
N LEU A 505 20.94 22.06 -0.17
CA LEU A 505 20.48 23.35 0.36
C LEU A 505 21.65 24.30 0.64
N ILE A 506 22.77 23.81 1.16
CA ILE A 506 23.98 24.63 1.41
C ILE A 506 24.58 25.13 0.10
N THR A 507 24.61 24.27 -0.92
CA THR A 507 25.08 24.64 -2.27
C THR A 507 24.18 25.71 -2.89
N ASP A 508 22.86 25.51 -2.82
CA ASP A 508 21.86 26.50 -3.26
C ASP A 508 22.04 27.82 -2.53
N TYR A 509 22.23 27.78 -1.19
CA TYR A 509 22.44 28.96 -0.38
C TYR A 509 23.71 29.74 -0.79
N SER A 510 24.82 29.02 -0.95
CA SER A 510 26.12 29.60 -1.31
C SER A 510 26.08 30.23 -2.71
N SER A 511 25.32 29.65 -3.63
CA SER A 511 25.12 30.23 -4.97
C SER A 511 24.30 31.52 -4.94
N GLN A 512 23.31 31.60 -4.04
CA GLN A 512 22.42 32.76 -3.91
C GLN A 512 23.03 33.90 -3.10
N SER A 513 23.82 33.60 -2.06
CA SER A 513 24.41 34.61 -1.18
C SER A 513 25.30 35.62 -1.93
N ASN A 514 26.01 35.16 -2.97
CA ASN A 514 26.83 36.00 -3.84
C ASN A 514 26.00 36.98 -4.69
N PHE A 515 24.73 36.68 -4.95
CA PHE A 515 23.86 37.49 -5.81
C PHE A 515 23.14 38.61 -5.05
N TYR A 516 22.95 38.46 -3.73
CA TYR A 516 22.11 39.36 -2.94
C TYR A 516 22.90 40.20 -1.93
N ARG A 517 23.86 41.02 -2.40
CA ARG A 517 24.29 42.23 -1.67
C ARG A 517 23.22 43.32 -1.75
N SER A 518 22.01 42.98 -1.31
CA SER A 518 20.88 43.91 -1.20
C SER A 518 21.26 45.03 -0.22
N LYS A 519 21.08 46.29 -0.64
CA LYS A 519 21.25 47.47 0.23
C LYS A 519 20.14 47.61 1.28
N ASN A 520 19.08 46.79 1.22
CA ASN A 520 17.96 46.94 2.13
C ASN A 520 18.25 46.28 3.50
N ASP A 521 18.38 47.11 4.54
CA ASP A 521 18.72 46.67 5.89
C ASP A 521 17.62 45.81 6.55
N ASP A 522 16.36 46.00 6.12
CA ASP A 522 15.17 45.31 6.61
C ASP A 522 15.28 43.77 6.52
N SER A 523 15.61 43.30 5.32
CA SER A 523 15.74 41.88 5.02
C SER A 523 16.91 41.22 5.74
N LYS A 524 17.94 42.00 6.10
CA LYS A 524 19.11 41.50 6.83
C LYS A 524 18.74 41.18 8.26
N ILE A 525 17.92 42.00 8.91
CA ILE A 525 17.45 41.75 10.28
C ILE A 525 16.62 40.48 10.33
N TYR A 526 15.61 40.37 9.46
CA TYR A 526 14.76 39.18 9.38
C TYR A 526 15.54 37.90 9.10
N SER A 527 16.46 37.92 8.13
CA SER A 527 17.32 36.76 7.83
C SER A 527 18.28 36.44 8.97
N LYS A 528 18.83 37.45 9.66
CA LYS A 528 19.70 37.25 10.84
C LYS A 528 18.96 36.65 12.01
N ILE A 529 17.71 37.06 12.25
CA ILE A 529 16.87 36.48 13.31
C ILE A 529 16.52 35.04 12.94
N LEU A 530 16.04 34.80 11.71
CA LEU A 530 15.70 33.46 11.25
C LEU A 530 16.92 32.52 11.27
N SER A 531 18.10 32.96 10.83
CA SER A 531 19.31 32.11 10.84
C SER A 531 19.68 31.69 12.25
N ARG A 532 19.60 32.60 13.22
CA ARG A 532 19.85 32.29 14.63
C ARG A 532 18.78 31.39 15.24
N ILE A 533 17.51 31.55 14.85
CA ILE A 533 16.44 30.63 15.26
C ILE A 533 16.72 29.23 14.70
N VAL A 534 17.01 29.11 13.41
CA VAL A 534 17.33 27.84 12.75
C VAL A 534 18.52 27.15 13.40
N TYR A 535 19.59 27.90 13.67
CA TYR A 535 20.76 27.40 14.40
C TYR A 535 20.37 26.88 15.80
N SER A 536 19.65 27.69 16.58
CA SER A 536 19.23 27.30 17.94
C SER A 536 18.30 26.09 17.91
N PHE A 537 17.42 26.01 16.92
CA PHE A 537 16.53 24.87 16.72
C PHE A 537 17.28 23.59 16.34
N ASN A 538 18.33 23.69 15.51
CA ASN A 538 19.21 22.55 15.20
C ASN A 538 19.93 22.03 16.46
N GLU A 539 20.49 22.94 17.26
CA GLU A 539 21.33 22.58 18.41
C GLU A 539 20.52 22.14 19.64
N TYR A 540 19.45 22.87 19.96
CA TYR A 540 18.76 22.75 21.25
C TYR A 540 17.29 22.38 21.12
N ASN A 541 16.68 22.45 19.92
CA ASN A 541 15.24 22.29 19.67
C ASN A 541 14.32 23.39 20.24
N TYR A 542 14.82 24.32 21.06
CA TYR A 542 14.06 25.42 21.66
C TYR A 542 14.89 26.71 21.68
N LEU A 543 14.27 27.82 22.11
CA LEU A 543 14.95 29.09 22.35
C LEU A 543 15.04 29.38 23.84
N TYR A 544 16.24 29.68 24.35
CA TYR A 544 16.40 30.23 25.69
C TYR A 544 15.61 31.51 25.84
N LYS A 545 15.08 31.74 27.05
CA LYS A 545 14.21 32.88 27.35
C LYS A 545 14.87 34.21 26.98
N GLU A 546 16.12 34.42 27.39
CA GLU A 546 16.88 35.64 27.10
C GLU A 546 17.08 35.86 25.60
N THR A 547 17.34 34.77 24.86
CA THR A 547 17.51 34.76 23.41
C THR A 547 16.20 35.11 22.70
N SER A 548 15.09 34.50 23.13
CA SER A 548 13.76 34.79 22.59
C SER A 548 13.33 36.24 22.85
N ASP A 549 13.57 36.76 24.06
CA ASP A 549 13.27 38.16 24.43
C ASP A 549 14.11 39.15 23.62
N TYR A 550 15.38 38.81 23.35
CA TYR A 550 16.23 39.59 22.47
C TYR A 550 15.70 39.60 21.02
N TYR A 551 15.32 38.45 20.46
CA TYR A 551 14.75 38.40 19.09
C TYR A 551 13.42 39.13 18.99
N SER A 552 12.53 39.00 19.98
CA SER A 552 11.26 39.72 20.02
C SER A 552 11.48 41.23 20.09
N ARG A 553 12.44 41.72 20.89
CA ARG A 553 12.80 43.14 20.92
C ARG A 553 13.35 43.63 19.58
N MET A 554 14.28 42.88 18.97
CA MET A 554 14.79 43.22 17.64
C MET A 554 13.68 43.31 16.58
N LEU A 555 12.69 42.41 16.64
CA LEU A 555 11.53 42.44 15.75
C LEU A 555 10.62 43.65 16.00
N GLY A 556 10.40 44.02 17.28
CA GLY A 556 9.54 45.13 17.69
C GLY A 556 10.14 46.51 17.42
N GLU A 557 11.38 46.75 17.83
CA GLU A 557 12.10 48.03 17.60
C GLU A 557 12.13 48.38 16.11
N TYR A 558 12.33 47.35 15.29
CA TYR A 558 12.41 47.48 13.85
C TYR A 558 11.05 47.81 13.19
N LEU A 559 9.94 47.26 13.70
CA LEU A 559 8.60 47.65 13.24
C LEU A 559 8.32 49.12 13.53
N CYS A 560 8.64 49.58 14.73
CA CYS A 560 8.44 50.97 15.15
C CYS A 560 9.24 51.95 14.28
N SER A 561 10.50 51.61 13.94
CA SER A 561 11.34 52.47 13.10
C SER A 561 10.92 52.49 11.63
N SER A 562 10.40 51.37 11.11
CA SER A 562 10.11 51.23 9.67
C SER A 562 8.72 51.72 9.26
N LEU A 563 7.74 51.67 10.15
CA LEU A 563 6.37 52.08 9.84
C LEU A 563 6.07 53.53 10.26
N GLY A 564 6.85 54.12 11.16
CA GLY A 564 6.55 55.47 11.70
C GLY A 564 5.21 55.56 12.42
N ILE A 565 4.57 54.43 12.70
CA ILE A 565 3.28 54.32 13.37
C ILE A 565 3.55 53.95 14.84
N TYR A 566 3.13 54.82 15.76
CA TYR A 566 3.07 54.49 17.18
C TYR A 566 1.97 53.46 17.39
N PHE A 567 2.34 52.26 17.83
CA PHE A 567 1.39 51.24 18.24
C PHE A 567 0.81 51.62 19.61
N ASP A 568 -0.50 51.81 19.66
CA ASP A 568 -1.23 51.90 20.92
C ASP A 568 -1.30 50.50 21.55
N GLN A 569 -0.64 50.31 22.69
CA GLN A 569 -0.39 48.98 23.27
C GLN A 569 -1.63 48.35 23.92
N ASP A 570 -2.71 49.10 24.08
CA ASP A 570 -3.83 48.68 24.94
C ASP A 570 -4.87 47.79 24.24
N ASN A 571 -4.79 47.57 22.92
CA ASN A 571 -5.73 46.68 22.23
C ASN A 571 -5.17 46.01 20.96
N PRO A 572 -4.29 45.00 21.11
CA PRO A 572 -3.63 44.35 19.97
C PRO A 572 -4.57 43.56 19.05
N ASP A 573 -5.79 43.22 19.48
CA ASP A 573 -6.70 42.35 18.73
C ASP A 573 -7.68 43.11 17.81
N SER A 574 -7.97 44.40 18.04
CA SER A 574 -9.02 45.12 17.27
C SER A 574 -8.55 45.77 15.97
N TYR A 575 -7.25 45.97 15.77
CA TYR A 575 -6.72 46.77 14.65
C TYR A 575 -6.60 45.99 13.33
N TRP A 576 -6.52 44.66 13.39
CA TRP A 576 -6.12 43.85 12.24
C TRP A 576 -7.25 43.51 11.26
N GLU A 577 -8.52 43.70 11.64
CA GLU A 577 -9.67 43.51 10.73
C GLU A 577 -9.90 44.71 9.80
N SER A 578 -9.26 45.86 10.04
CA SER A 578 -9.54 47.14 9.38
C SER A 578 -8.67 47.50 8.16
N MET A 579 -7.65 46.71 7.81
CA MET A 579 -6.58 47.16 6.88
C MET A 579 -6.81 46.69 5.42
N SER A 580 -7.96 47.01 4.81
CA SER A 580 -8.38 46.51 3.49
C SER A 580 -8.27 47.48 2.29
N SER A 581 -7.54 48.59 2.37
CA SER A 581 -7.38 49.53 1.24
C SER A 581 -5.89 49.84 0.95
N PHE A 582 -5.41 49.46 -0.24
CA PHE A 582 -3.99 49.55 -0.63
C PHE A 582 -3.80 50.23 -2.00
N GLU A 583 -3.05 51.33 -2.05
CA GLU A 583 -2.45 51.92 -3.26
C GLU A 583 -1.03 52.44 -2.98
N ILE A 584 -0.07 51.58 -2.65
CA ILE A 584 1.38 51.88 -2.71
C ILE A 584 2.13 50.56 -2.98
N PHE A 585 2.55 50.27 -4.23
CA PHE A 585 3.01 48.91 -4.59
C PHE A 585 4.32 48.78 -5.40
N GLU A 586 4.98 49.85 -5.83
CA GLU A 586 6.23 49.69 -6.62
C GLU A 586 7.52 49.60 -5.79
N GLU A 587 7.64 50.25 -4.63
CA GLU A 587 8.87 50.18 -3.80
C GLU A 587 8.99 48.89 -2.95
N ILE A 588 7.89 48.16 -2.74
CA ILE A 588 7.84 46.96 -1.87
C ILE A 588 8.46 45.72 -2.56
N TYR A 589 8.59 45.74 -3.89
CA TYR A 589 9.11 44.61 -4.67
C TYR A 589 10.57 44.22 -4.31
N ILE A 590 11.36 45.17 -3.80
CA ILE A 590 12.79 44.97 -3.48
C ILE A 590 13.00 44.30 -2.10
N CYS A 591 12.00 44.32 -1.20
CA CYS A 591 12.18 43.94 0.20
C CYS A 591 12.02 42.44 0.51
N ILE A 592 11.35 41.66 -0.35
CA ILE A 592 11.01 40.23 -0.07
C ILE A 592 11.92 39.25 -0.81
N LYS A 593 12.49 39.67 -1.94
CA LYS A 593 13.54 38.93 -2.66
C LYS A 593 14.76 38.53 -1.80
N PRO A 594 15.12 39.22 -0.69
CA PRO A 594 16.22 38.83 0.18
C PRO A 594 15.79 38.03 1.43
N ILE A 595 14.52 37.62 1.56
CA ILE A 595 14.17 36.61 2.57
C ILE A 595 14.79 35.31 2.09
N ASN A 596 15.72 34.80 2.88
CA ASN A 596 16.47 33.61 2.55
C ASN A 596 15.56 32.38 2.69
N LEU A 597 14.82 32.06 1.62
CA LEU A 597 13.95 30.88 1.53
C LEU A 597 14.71 29.60 1.87
N THR A 598 16.03 29.58 1.68
CA THR A 598 16.88 28.46 2.07
C THR A 598 16.91 28.23 3.57
N LEU A 599 16.83 29.28 4.41
CA LEU A 599 16.68 29.11 5.87
C LEU A 599 15.33 28.49 6.25
N ILE A 600 14.25 28.84 5.54
CA ILE A 600 12.93 28.22 5.76
C ILE A 600 12.99 26.75 5.34
N LYS A 601 13.62 26.43 4.20
CA LYS A 601 13.85 25.04 3.78
C LYS A 601 14.72 24.28 4.78
N LEU A 602 15.73 24.92 5.35
CA LEU A 602 16.58 24.33 6.38
C LEU A 602 15.79 24.06 7.66
N PHE A 603 14.93 24.99 8.11
CA PHE A 603 14.00 24.76 9.22
C PHE A 603 13.09 23.54 8.95
N ILE A 604 12.50 23.44 7.75
CA ILE A 604 11.68 22.29 7.35
C ILE A 604 12.49 21.01 7.42
N LEU A 605 13.71 21.00 6.87
CA LEU A 605 14.58 19.82 6.84
C LEU A 605 14.95 19.36 8.25
N ILE A 606 15.37 20.29 9.12
CA ILE A 606 15.68 20.01 10.54
C ILE A 606 14.44 19.44 11.25
N TYR A 607 13.26 20.02 11.00
CA TYR A 607 12.02 19.56 11.59
C TYR A 607 11.69 18.11 11.15
N GLU A 608 11.78 17.84 9.85
CA GLU A 608 11.54 16.50 9.28
C GLU A 608 12.54 15.47 9.83
N GLN A 609 13.82 15.85 9.95
CA GLN A 609 14.86 14.98 10.50
C GLN A 609 14.62 14.69 11.98
N LYS A 610 14.33 15.70 12.81
CA LYS A 610 14.23 15.51 14.26
C LYS A 610 12.93 14.89 14.72
N PHE A 611 11.81 15.29 14.11
CA PHE A 611 10.48 14.98 14.66
C PHE A 611 9.70 13.95 13.86
N ILE A 612 10.05 13.73 12.59
CA ILE A 612 9.37 12.75 11.75
C ILE A 612 10.24 11.50 11.62
N PHE A 613 11.43 11.62 11.01
CA PHE A 613 12.17 10.44 10.55
C PHE A 613 13.30 9.99 11.48
N GLY A 614 14.04 10.91 12.09
CA GLY A 614 15.26 10.62 12.85
C GLY A 614 15.05 10.63 14.37
N ASP A 615 15.95 11.30 15.08
CA ASP A 615 15.93 11.44 16.52
C ASP A 615 15.88 12.92 16.92
N ILE A 616 15.31 13.23 18.08
CA ILE A 616 15.29 14.59 18.62
C ILE A 616 16.70 15.19 18.77
N ASN A 617 17.71 14.33 18.90
CA ASN A 617 19.12 14.70 18.99
C ASN A 617 19.82 14.74 17.63
N SER A 618 19.18 14.35 16.53
CA SER A 618 19.75 14.48 15.19
C SER A 618 20.06 15.94 14.90
N ARG A 619 21.22 16.21 14.31
CA ARG A 619 21.68 17.55 13.94
C ARG A 619 22.23 17.53 12.53
N ILE A 620 22.01 18.64 11.85
CA ILE A 620 22.68 18.99 10.60
C ILE A 620 24.07 19.55 10.98
N THR A 621 25.14 18.93 10.52
CA THR A 621 26.50 19.18 11.03
C THR A 621 27.16 20.43 10.45
N GLU A 622 26.75 20.87 9.25
CA GLU A 622 27.44 21.93 8.51
C GLU A 622 26.65 23.24 8.44
N ILE A 623 25.87 23.59 9.48
CA ILE A 623 25.23 24.92 9.57
C ILE A 623 26.27 26.00 9.93
N ASN A 624 27.24 26.24 9.05
CA ASN A 624 28.13 27.41 9.10
C ASN A 624 27.45 28.62 8.44
N VAL A 625 26.21 28.91 8.84
CA VAL A 625 25.37 29.97 8.23
C VAL A 625 25.46 31.29 9.01
N VAL A 626 26.44 31.42 9.92
CA VAL A 626 26.59 32.59 10.80
C VAL A 626 27.51 33.66 10.19
#